data_AF-F0I629-F1
#
_entry.id   AF-F0I629-F1
#
_cell.length_a   1.000
_cell.length_b   1.000
_cell.length_c   1.000
_cell.angle_alpha   90.00
_cell.angle_beta   90.00
_cell.angle_gamma   90.00
#
_symmetry.space_group_name_H-M   'P 1'
#
loop_
_entity.id
_entity.type
_entity.pdbx_description
1 polymer ?
#
loop_
_entity_poly.entity_id
_entity_poly.type
_entity_poly.pdbx_seq_one_letter_code
_entity_poly.pdbx_strand_id
1 'polypeptide(L)'
;MDMFSPYYDIARKLFPNAKIVLDRFHIVQHLSRAMSRVRVQIMNQFDRKSHEYKALKRYWKLIQQESRKLSHKRFYRPTFRMHLTNREILKKLLSYSQELREHYELYQLLLFHFQEKQADHFLCKSYFSNCF
;
A
#
# COMPACT_ATOMS: atom_id res chain seq x y z
N MET A 1 -14.96 6.95 -0.99
CA MET A 1 -15.61 8.19 -1.44
C MET A 1 -14.56 9.28 -1.32
N ASP A 2 -14.08 9.81 -2.44
CA ASP A 2 -13.24 11.02 -2.44
C ASP A 2 -14.18 12.20 -2.16
N MET A 3 -14.05 12.84 -1.00
CA MET A 3 -14.94 13.92 -0.60
C MET A 3 -14.61 15.20 -1.37
N PHE A 4 -15.60 15.75 -2.08
CA PHE A 4 -15.47 17.00 -2.85
C PHE A 4 -15.08 18.16 -1.91
N SER A 5 -14.07 18.95 -2.29
CA SER A 5 -13.42 19.96 -1.44
C SER A 5 -14.37 20.91 -0.67
N PRO A 6 -15.48 21.42 -1.25
CA PRO A 6 -16.42 22.30 -0.56
C PRO A 6 -17.11 21.66 0.66
N TYR A 7 -17.20 20.33 0.72
CA TYR A 7 -17.78 19.66 1.87
C TYR A 7 -16.91 19.76 3.12
N TYR A 8 -15.59 19.98 2.98
CA TYR A 8 -14.72 20.24 4.14
C TYR A 8 -15.07 21.57 4.81
N ASP A 9 -15.36 22.59 4.02
CA ASP A 9 -15.70 23.93 4.53
C ASP A 9 -17.07 23.92 5.20
N ILE A 10 -18.03 23.22 4.60
CA ILE A 10 -19.37 23.03 5.18
C ILE A 10 -19.31 22.16 6.43
N ALA A 11 -18.56 21.06 6.42
CA ALA A 11 -18.41 20.17 7.58
C ALA A 11 -17.76 20.88 8.77
N ARG A 12 -16.75 21.74 8.54
CA ARG A 12 -16.16 22.58 9.59
C ARG A 12 -17.14 23.61 10.15
N LYS A 13 -18.02 24.18 9.31
CA LYS A 13 -19.04 25.14 9.77
C LYS A 13 -20.16 24.47 10.57
N LEU A 14 -20.66 23.34 10.10
CA LEU A 14 -21.79 22.63 10.72
C LEU A 14 -21.37 21.82 11.95
N PHE A 15 -20.14 21.31 11.95
CA PHE A 15 -19.61 20.48 13.02
C PHE A 15 -18.21 20.95 13.44
N PRO A 16 -18.10 22.12 14.10
CA PRO A 16 -16.82 22.72 14.47
C PRO A 16 -15.95 21.84 15.38
N ASN A 17 -16.57 20.90 16.09
CA ASN A 17 -15.91 19.94 16.98
C ASN A 17 -15.79 18.52 16.37
N ALA A 18 -16.24 18.30 15.14
CA ALA A 18 -16.15 16.97 14.52
C ALA A 18 -14.70 16.66 14.13
N LYS A 19 -14.21 15.52 14.63
CA LYS A 19 -12.96 14.94 14.14
C LYS A 19 -13.23 14.39 12.74
N ILE A 20 -12.58 14.98 11.74
CA ILE A 20 -12.58 14.41 10.38
C ILE A 20 -11.81 13.10 10.44
N VAL A 21 -12.53 11.99 10.53
CA VAL A 21 -11.96 10.66 10.45
C VAL A 21 -11.74 10.35 8.97
N LEU A 22 -10.53 10.61 8.48
CA LEU A 22 -10.10 10.05 7.20
C LEU A 22 -10.11 8.52 7.36
N ASP A 23 -11.05 7.87 6.69
CA ASP A 23 -11.19 6.42 6.74
C ASP A 23 -9.88 5.78 6.25
N ARG A 24 -9.28 4.98 7.13
CA ARG A 24 -8.03 4.26 6.90
C ARG A 24 -8.08 3.45 5.61
N PHE A 25 -9.23 2.90 5.26
CA PHE A 25 -9.38 2.15 4.01
C PHE A 25 -9.13 3.04 2.80
N HIS A 26 -9.60 4.29 2.80
CA HIS A 26 -9.30 5.24 1.73
C HIS A 26 -7.82 5.60 1.73
N ILE A 27 -7.18 5.83 2.88
CA ILE A 27 -5.75 6.12 2.93
C ILE A 27 -4.92 4.96 2.36
N VAL A 28 -5.16 3.73 2.80
CA VAL A 28 -4.48 2.53 2.28
C VAL A 28 -4.76 2.34 0.78
N GLN A 29 -5.98 2.63 0.34
CA GLN A 29 -6.34 2.62 -1.08
C GLN A 29 -5.55 3.65 -1.90
N HIS A 30 -5.42 4.89 -1.40
CA HIS A 30 -4.62 5.93 -2.06
C HIS A 30 -3.14 5.56 -2.12
N LEU A 31 -2.58 5.01 -1.04
CA LEU A 31 -1.20 4.52 -0.99
C LEU A 31 -0.98 3.41 -2.01
N SER A 32 -1.88 2.42 -2.08
CA SER A 32 -1.79 1.32 -3.05
C SER A 32 -1.88 1.83 -4.50
N ARG A 33 -2.77 2.80 -4.77
CA ARG A 33 -2.88 3.46 -6.07
C ARG A 33 -1.62 4.26 -6.41
N ALA A 34 -1.04 4.98 -5.46
CA ALA A 34 0.21 5.71 -5.65
C ALA A 34 1.38 4.76 -5.98
N MET A 35 1.54 3.69 -5.20
CA MET A 35 2.57 2.67 -5.46
C MET A 35 2.38 2.01 -6.83
N SER A 36 1.13 1.78 -7.23
CA SER A 36 0.81 1.24 -8.57
C SER A 36 1.24 2.16 -9.69
N ARG A 37 1.05 3.48 -9.54
CA ARG A 37 1.48 4.49 -10.52
C ARG A 37 2.99 4.51 -10.65
N VAL A 38 3.72 4.58 -9.54
CA VAL A 38 5.19 4.52 -9.52
C VAL A 38 5.69 3.26 -10.22
N ARG A 39 5.14 2.09 -9.88
CA ARG A 39 5.50 0.83 -10.54
C ARG A 39 5.28 0.89 -12.05
N VAL A 40 4.14 1.44 -12.52
CA VAL A 40 3.85 1.53 -13.97
C VAL A 40 4.79 2.51 -14.66
N GLN A 41 5.09 3.65 -14.05
CA GLN A 41 6.05 4.62 -14.55
C GLN A 41 7.42 3.97 -14.76
N ILE A 42 7.95 3.30 -13.73
CA ILE A 42 9.24 2.60 -13.78
C ILE A 42 9.18 1.44 -14.78
N MET A 43 8.11 0.65 -14.78
CA MET A 43 7.92 -0.45 -15.74
C MET A 43 7.97 0.04 -17.19
N ASN A 44 7.39 1.21 -17.50
CA ASN A 44 7.36 1.76 -18.85
C ASN A 44 8.69 2.37 -19.31
N GLN A 45 9.68 2.52 -18.43
CA GLN A 45 11.06 2.89 -18.81
C GLN A 45 11.81 1.72 -19.47
N PHE A 46 11.35 0.47 -19.24
CA PHE A 46 11.95 -0.72 -19.83
C PHE A 46 11.30 -1.07 -21.17
N ASP A 47 12.06 -1.71 -22.07
CA ASP A 47 11.52 -2.28 -23.30
C ASP A 47 10.45 -3.34 -22.99
N ARG A 48 9.37 -3.38 -23.79
CA ARG A 48 8.23 -4.29 -23.53
C ARG A 48 8.61 -5.77 -23.63
N LYS A 49 9.68 -6.11 -24.34
CA LYS A 49 10.21 -7.47 -24.47
C LYS A 49 11.25 -7.80 -23.39
N SER A 50 11.72 -6.80 -22.64
CA SER A 50 12.73 -6.97 -21.59
C SER A 50 12.25 -7.89 -20.46
N HIS A 51 13.22 -8.46 -19.75
CA HIS A 51 12.94 -9.33 -18.60
C HIS A 51 12.32 -8.54 -17.44
N GLU A 52 12.83 -7.34 -17.17
CA GLU A 52 12.41 -6.41 -16.14
C GLU A 52 10.96 -6.00 -16.34
N TYR A 53 10.58 -5.58 -17.56
CA TYR A 53 9.19 -5.25 -17.89
C TYR A 53 8.25 -6.42 -17.59
N LYS A 54 8.58 -7.63 -18.06
CA LYS A 54 7.78 -8.84 -17.85
C LYS A 54 7.69 -9.21 -16.38
N ALA A 55 8.77 -9.09 -15.62
CA ALA A 55 8.81 -9.39 -14.19
C ALA A 55 7.98 -8.39 -13.37
N LEU A 56 8.16 -7.07 -13.58
CA LEU A 56 7.39 -6.01 -12.93
C LEU A 56 5.90 -6.08 -13.27
N LYS A 57 5.56 -6.47 -14.50
CA LYS A 57 4.18 -6.69 -14.94
C LYS A 57 3.57 -7.94 -14.31
N ARG A 58 4.29 -9.06 -14.28
CA ARG A 58 3.74 -10.35 -13.78
C ARG A 58 3.57 -10.36 -12.26
N TYR A 59 4.54 -9.81 -11.53
CA TYR A 59 4.61 -9.91 -10.07
C TYR A 59 4.14 -8.64 -9.35
N TRP A 60 3.35 -7.79 -10.01
CA TRP A 60 2.85 -6.53 -9.44
C TRP A 60 2.16 -6.69 -8.08
N LYS A 61 1.44 -7.81 -7.86
CA LYS A 61 0.78 -8.11 -6.59
C LYS A 61 1.76 -8.23 -5.42
N LEU A 62 2.98 -8.73 -5.66
CA LEU A 62 4.00 -8.88 -4.62
C LEU A 62 4.54 -7.52 -4.15
N ILE A 63 4.51 -6.50 -5.03
CA ILE A 63 4.93 -5.14 -4.69
C ILE A 63 3.88 -4.45 -3.80
N GLN A 64 2.60 -4.82 -3.93
CA GLN A 64 1.53 -4.26 -3.10
C GLN A 64 1.28 -5.00 -1.79
N GLN A 65 1.62 -6.29 -1.74
CA GLN A 65 1.39 -7.12 -0.56
C GLN A 65 2.27 -6.70 0.62
N GLU A 66 1.76 -6.85 1.84
CA GLU A 66 2.56 -6.71 3.05
C GLU A 66 3.70 -7.72 3.06
N SER A 67 4.92 -7.21 3.24
CA SER A 67 6.14 -8.01 3.28
C SER A 67 6.10 -9.16 4.29
N ARG A 68 5.44 -8.94 5.45
CA ARG A 68 5.26 -9.91 6.54
C ARG A 68 4.36 -11.09 6.19
N LYS A 69 3.46 -10.91 5.23
CA LYS A 69 2.49 -11.94 4.79
C LYS A 69 3.00 -12.74 3.59
N LEU A 70 4.24 -12.52 3.15
CA LEU A 70 4.80 -13.22 2.00
C LEU A 70 5.14 -14.67 2.37
N SER A 71 4.60 -15.61 1.60
CA SER A 71 4.89 -17.03 1.78
C SER A 71 6.38 -17.35 1.59
N HIS A 72 6.89 -18.20 2.48
CA HIS A 72 8.23 -18.79 2.41
C HIS A 72 8.29 -20.03 1.51
N LYS A 73 7.16 -20.48 0.94
CA LYS A 73 7.15 -21.65 0.08
C LYS A 73 7.85 -21.34 -1.25
N ARG A 74 8.77 -22.23 -1.63
CA ARG A 74 9.48 -22.17 -2.91
C ARG A 74 8.69 -22.88 -3.99
N PHE A 75 8.71 -22.30 -5.18
CA PHE A 75 8.02 -22.80 -6.35
C PHE A 75 8.80 -22.39 -7.60
N TYR A 76 8.70 -23.19 -8.66
CA TYR A 76 9.30 -22.83 -9.94
C TYR A 76 8.68 -21.53 -10.49
N ARG A 77 9.53 -20.62 -10.99
CA ARG A 77 9.12 -19.34 -11.56
C ARG A 77 9.62 -19.23 -12.98
N PRO A 78 8.76 -19.46 -14.00
CA PRO A 78 9.17 -19.43 -15.41
C PRO A 78 9.86 -18.14 -15.84
N THR A 79 9.47 -16.99 -15.25
CA THR A 79 10.08 -15.70 -15.56
C THR A 79 11.56 -15.71 -15.20
N PHE A 80 11.93 -16.26 -14.04
CA PHE A 80 13.31 -16.32 -13.54
C PHE A 80 14.03 -17.65 -13.83
N ARG A 81 13.33 -18.65 -14.37
CA ARG A 81 13.82 -20.01 -14.66
C ARG A 81 14.43 -20.73 -13.45
N MET A 82 13.92 -20.48 -12.26
CA MET A 82 14.42 -21.08 -11.02
C MET A 82 13.32 -21.15 -9.94
N HIS A 83 13.57 -21.94 -8.89
CA HIS A 83 12.68 -22.01 -7.72
C HIS A 83 12.95 -20.84 -6.78
N LEU A 84 11.94 -20.00 -6.56
CA LEU A 84 12.05 -18.82 -5.69
C LEU A 84 10.85 -18.71 -4.75
N THR A 85 11.11 -18.17 -3.57
CA THR A 85 10.10 -17.63 -2.66
C THR A 85 9.57 -16.29 -3.17
N ASN A 86 8.43 -15.85 -2.64
CA ASN A 86 7.89 -14.54 -2.97
C ASN A 86 8.81 -13.40 -2.49
N ARG A 87 9.53 -13.60 -1.38
CA ARG A 87 10.49 -12.64 -0.84
C ARG A 87 11.71 -12.47 -1.74
N GLU A 88 12.25 -13.56 -2.27
CA GLU A 88 13.37 -13.51 -3.22
C GLU A 88 12.98 -12.84 -4.53
N ILE A 89 11.77 -13.11 -5.04
CA ILE A 89 11.24 -12.43 -6.23
C ILE A 89 11.13 -10.95 -5.97
N LEU A 90 10.50 -10.55 -4.85
CA LEU A 90 10.36 -9.15 -4.49
C LEU A 90 11.73 -8.45 -4.41
N LYS A 91 12.73 -9.06 -3.77
CA LYS A 91 14.09 -8.52 -3.70
C LYS A 91 14.68 -8.28 -5.10
N LYS A 92 14.46 -9.20 -6.05
CA LYS A 92 14.88 -9.02 -7.45
C LYS A 92 14.11 -7.91 -8.18
N LEU A 93 12.81 -7.75 -7.92
CA LEU A 93 12.04 -6.65 -8.50
C LEU A 93 12.54 -5.29 -8.02
N LEU A 94 12.81 -5.17 -6.72
CA LEU A 94 13.32 -3.92 -6.12
C LEU A 94 14.75 -3.61 -6.54
N SER A 95 15.53 -4.58 -7.02
CA SER A 95 16.87 -4.30 -7.57
C SER A 95 16.87 -3.70 -8.97
N TYR A 96 15.72 -3.65 -9.66
CA TYR A 96 15.65 -3.08 -11.01
C TYR A 96 15.66 -1.55 -11.03
N SER A 97 15.26 -0.91 -9.93
CA SER A 97 15.26 0.55 -9.82
C SER A 97 15.35 0.96 -8.36
N GLN A 98 16.29 1.86 -8.09
CA GLN A 98 16.46 2.47 -6.78
C GLN A 98 15.20 3.26 -6.37
N GLU A 99 14.59 3.98 -7.32
CA GLU A 99 13.33 4.70 -7.12
C GLU A 99 12.21 3.74 -6.69
N LEU A 100 12.10 2.58 -7.34
CA LEU A 100 11.06 1.58 -6.98
C LEU A 100 11.26 1.09 -5.54
N ARG A 101 12.51 0.87 -5.15
CA ARG A 101 12.88 0.39 -3.82
C ARG A 101 12.53 1.41 -2.74
N GLU A 102 12.90 2.67 -2.93
CA GLU A 102 12.63 3.74 -1.96
C GLU A 102 11.12 3.94 -1.76
N HIS A 103 10.36 3.99 -2.85
CA HIS A 103 8.90 4.10 -2.79
C HIS A 103 8.26 2.87 -2.13
N TYR A 104 8.80 1.67 -2.38
CA TYR A 104 8.33 0.45 -1.73
C TYR A 104 8.60 0.47 -0.22
N GLU A 105 9.79 0.88 0.21
CA GLU A 105 10.15 0.97 1.63
C GLU A 105 9.23 1.96 2.37
N LEU A 106 9.00 3.14 1.77
CA LEU A 106 8.04 4.12 2.30
C LEU A 106 6.61 3.56 2.34
N TYR A 107 6.17 2.92 1.26
CA TYR A 107 4.85 2.30 1.18
C TYR A 107 4.64 1.25 2.28
N GLN A 108 5.63 0.37 2.52
CA GLN A 108 5.54 -0.65 3.57
C GLN A 108 5.56 -0.05 4.97
N LEU A 109 6.34 1.01 5.21
CA LEU A 109 6.36 1.73 6.48
C LEU A 109 4.98 2.34 6.78
N LEU A 110 4.40 3.03 5.80
CA LEU A 110 3.07 3.62 5.93
C LEU A 110 2.01 2.53 6.13
N LEU A 111 2.05 1.47 5.33
CA LEU A 111 1.11 0.35 5.44
C LEU A 111 1.18 -0.30 6.83
N PHE A 112 2.39 -0.51 7.35
CA PHE A 112 2.62 -0.98 8.72
C PHE A 112 1.98 -0.04 9.74
N HIS A 113 2.23 1.27 9.67
CA HIS A 113 1.66 2.22 10.63
C HIS A 113 0.13 2.28 10.56
N PHE A 114 -0.46 2.28 9.38
CA PHE A 114 -1.91 2.30 9.25
C PHE A 114 -2.54 0.98 9.72
N GLN A 115 -1.87 -0.17 9.55
CA GLN A 115 -2.39 -1.46 9.98
C GLN A 115 -2.19 -1.75 11.47
N GLU A 116 -1.03 -1.39 12.03
CA GLU A 116 -0.65 -1.64 13.42
C GLU A 116 -1.18 -0.59 14.40
N LYS A 117 -1.41 0.66 13.96
CA LYS A 117 -2.11 1.65 14.79
C LYS A 117 -3.62 1.35 14.80
N GLN A 118 -3.91 0.29 15.54
CA GLN A 118 -5.13 -0.14 16.23
C GLN A 118 -6.32 -0.64 15.42
N ALA A 119 -6.56 -1.95 15.54
CA ALA A 119 -7.90 -2.53 15.49
C ALA A 119 -8.78 -2.08 16.68
N ASP A 120 -8.18 -1.57 17.77
CA ASP A 120 -8.87 -1.32 19.05
C ASP A 120 -9.09 0.17 19.43
N HIS A 121 -8.70 1.14 18.59
CA HIS A 121 -8.94 2.59 18.86
C HIS A 121 -9.95 3.25 17.93
N PHE A 122 -10.55 2.50 17.01
CA PHE A 122 -11.60 3.03 16.13
C PHE A 122 -13.01 2.68 16.61
N LEU A 123 -13.14 1.90 17.68
CA LEU A 123 -14.29 1.96 18.57
C LEU A 123 -13.88 2.84 19.73
N CYS A 124 -14.18 4.15 19.62
CA CYS A 124 -14.13 5.00 20.80
C CYS A 124 -15.06 4.36 21.83
N LYS A 125 -14.49 3.82 22.91
CA LYS A 125 -15.18 3.65 24.18
C LYS A 125 -15.81 5.00 24.50
N SER A 126 -17.07 5.20 24.13
CA SER A 126 -17.91 6.20 24.76
C SER A 126 -18.05 5.74 26.20
N TYR A 127 -17.31 6.40 27.07
CA TYR A 127 -17.44 6.39 28.51
C TYR A 127 -18.91 6.20 28.92
N PHE A 128 -19.28 4.97 29.33
CA PHE A 128 -20.37 4.81 30.27
C PHE A 128 -19.80 5.20 31.63
N SER A 129 -19.84 6.49 31.92
CA SER A 129 -19.54 7.06 33.22
C SER A 129 -20.48 8.25 33.40
N ASN A 130 -21.68 7.92 33.88
CA ASN A 130 -22.60 8.71 34.71
C ASN A 130 -22.94 10.14 34.30
N CYS A 131 -24.23 10.39 33.99
CA CYS A 131 -25.10 11.35 34.69
C CYS A 131 -26.46 11.51 33.97
N PHE A 132 -27.42 10.64 34.28
CA PHE A 132 -28.75 10.87 34.88
C PHE A 132 -29.62 9.62 34.69
#